data_AF-A0A3D0FL99-F1
#
_entry.id   AF-A0A3D0FL99-F1
#
_cell.length_a   1.000
_cell.length_b   1.000
_cell.length_c   1.000
_cell.angle_alpha   90.00
_cell.angle_beta   90.00
_cell.angle_gamma   90.00
#
_symmetry.space_group_name_H-M   'P 1'
#
loop_
_entity.id
_entity.type
_entity.pdbx_description
1 polymer ?
#
loop_
_entity_poly.entity_id
_entity_poly.type
_entity_poly.pdbx_seq_one_letter_code
_entity_poly.pdbx_strand_id
1 'polypeptide(L)'
;MVRDSGFSYMQMVLGFLLGYVIIAFVLLPIYYRHGLSSIYEFLTKRIGYSAGKTASAFFIISKLSGAAVRFYVVVMILDKLVLAPYGIPVYISSLVLTIMMWFYTRKGGIGTIIHTDVLQTICMLSCIVAIGYLTLRALDMSVMESLNIVREQGLTECFNMTGWDKGDYFWKMFLSGIFIPVVMTGLDQDMMQKNLTCKSLKDAKKDMISYGMCFVPVNLILLFVGAILLVYAGSQGITLPAKGDEILPYLAANHMSKMVMALFTLGLVSAAFSSADSALASLTTTIVIDQLGKTNDVK
;
A
#
# COMPACT_ATOMS: atom_id res chain seq x y z
N MET A 1 -6.91 3.29 -13.21
CA MET A 1 -7.89 3.50 -12.12
C MET A 1 -8.78 4.71 -12.37
N VAL A 2 -8.30 5.96 -12.21
CA VAL A 2 -9.15 7.16 -12.44
C VAL A 2 -9.62 7.26 -13.89
N ARG A 3 -8.72 7.00 -14.85
CA ARG A 3 -9.08 7.08 -16.28
C ARG A 3 -10.19 6.11 -16.68
N ASP A 4 -10.18 4.91 -16.11
CA ASP A 4 -11.06 3.82 -16.56
C ASP A 4 -12.34 3.71 -15.71
N SER A 5 -12.33 4.22 -14.48
CA SER A 5 -13.42 4.05 -13.52
C SER A 5 -13.77 5.33 -12.72
N GLY A 6 -13.09 6.45 -12.98
CA GLY A 6 -13.31 7.69 -12.23
C GLY A 6 -13.24 7.46 -10.72
N PHE A 7 -14.23 7.99 -10.02
CA PHE A 7 -14.36 7.88 -8.56
C PHE A 7 -15.19 6.66 -8.14
N SER A 8 -15.66 5.82 -9.09
CA SER A 8 -16.41 4.60 -8.78
C SER A 8 -15.59 3.59 -7.98
N TYR A 9 -14.26 3.72 -7.97
CA TYR A 9 -13.37 2.99 -7.06
C TYR A 9 -13.73 3.19 -5.58
N MET A 10 -14.36 4.32 -5.21
CA MET A 10 -14.81 4.57 -3.84
C MET A 10 -15.83 3.53 -3.36
N GLN A 11 -16.56 2.86 -4.26
CA GLN A 11 -17.45 1.74 -3.90
C GLN A 11 -16.66 0.60 -3.23
N MET A 12 -15.47 0.30 -3.76
CA MET A 12 -14.58 -0.69 -3.16
C MET A 12 -13.97 -0.20 -1.85
N VAL A 13 -13.58 1.08 -1.77
CA VAL A 13 -13.05 1.69 -0.53
C VAL A 13 -14.09 1.67 0.60
N LEU A 14 -15.37 1.90 0.29
CA LEU A 14 -16.46 1.76 1.26
C LEU A 14 -16.63 0.30 1.69
N GLY A 15 -16.45 -0.66 0.78
CA GLY A 15 -16.36 -2.07 1.11
C GLY A 15 -15.21 -2.36 2.08
N PHE A 16 -14.05 -1.70 1.91
CA PHE A 16 -12.90 -1.88 2.80
C PHE A 16 -13.24 -1.55 4.27
N LEU A 17 -14.02 -0.50 4.51
CA LEU A 17 -14.46 -0.12 5.86
C LEU A 17 -15.18 -1.26 6.56
N LEU A 18 -16.13 -1.90 5.86
CA LEU A 18 -16.87 -3.02 6.41
C LEU A 18 -15.96 -4.24 6.59
N GLY A 19 -15.01 -4.47 5.67
CA GLY A 19 -13.96 -5.47 5.81
C GLY A 19 -13.16 -5.30 7.10
N TYR A 20 -12.69 -4.08 7.39
CA TYR A 20 -11.97 -3.77 8.64
C TYR A 20 -12.83 -3.94 9.89
N VAL A 21 -14.13 -3.63 9.83
CA VAL A 21 -15.09 -3.93 10.90
C VAL A 21 -15.16 -5.45 11.14
N ILE A 22 -15.26 -6.26 10.09
CA ILE A 22 -15.27 -7.72 10.21
C ILE A 22 -13.98 -8.21 10.87
N ILE A 23 -12.81 -7.73 10.44
CA ILE A 23 -11.54 -8.12 11.04
C ILE A 23 -11.51 -7.73 12.54
N ALA A 24 -11.92 -6.50 12.86
CA ALA A 24 -11.89 -5.99 14.22
C ALA A 24 -12.78 -6.77 15.17
N PHE A 25 -13.99 -7.14 14.73
CA PHE A 25 -15.00 -7.76 15.61
C PHE A 25 -15.10 -9.28 15.49
N VAL A 26 -14.53 -9.89 14.46
CA VAL A 26 -14.55 -11.35 14.26
C VAL A 26 -13.16 -11.96 14.38
N LEU A 27 -12.19 -11.54 13.57
CA LEU A 27 -10.87 -12.18 13.50
C LEU A 27 -9.98 -11.84 14.71
N LEU A 28 -9.88 -10.56 15.08
CA LEU A 28 -9.05 -10.15 16.22
C LEU A 28 -9.44 -10.85 17.53
N PRO A 29 -10.73 -10.94 17.93
CA PRO A 29 -11.12 -11.66 19.13
C PRO A 29 -10.71 -13.13 19.13
N ILE A 30 -10.75 -13.80 17.97
CA ILE A 30 -10.32 -15.20 17.83
C ILE A 30 -8.82 -15.31 18.11
N TYR A 31 -8.00 -14.47 17.46
CA TYR A 31 -6.55 -14.54 17.62
C TYR A 31 -6.08 -14.16 19.02
N TYR A 32 -6.64 -13.10 19.60
CA TYR A 32 -6.33 -12.69 20.98
C TYR A 32 -6.74 -13.74 22.02
N ARG A 33 -7.88 -14.42 21.83
CA ARG A 33 -8.32 -15.49 22.74
C ARG A 33 -7.35 -16.67 22.76
N HIS A 34 -6.70 -16.97 21.65
CA HIS A 34 -5.75 -18.06 21.53
C HIS A 34 -4.29 -17.67 21.84
N GLY A 35 -4.02 -16.38 22.12
CA GLY A 35 -2.69 -15.87 22.46
C GLY A 35 -1.65 -16.13 21.36
N LEU A 36 -2.07 -16.07 20.10
CA LEU A 36 -1.24 -16.45 18.96
C LEU A 36 -0.27 -15.34 18.59
N SER A 37 0.99 -15.71 18.34
CA SER A 37 1.98 -14.82 17.75
C SER A 37 1.98 -14.89 16.21
N SER A 38 1.44 -15.97 15.65
CA SER A 38 1.30 -16.20 14.21
C SER A 38 -0.09 -16.68 13.86
N ILE A 39 -0.66 -16.19 12.75
CA ILE A 39 -1.94 -16.70 12.24
C ILE A 39 -1.82 -18.16 11.74
N TYR A 40 -0.61 -18.63 11.41
CA TYR A 40 -0.40 -20.03 11.01
C TYR A 40 -0.41 -20.99 12.20
N GLU A 41 -0.15 -20.48 13.41
CA GLU A 41 -0.33 -21.23 14.65
C GLU A 41 -1.82 -21.58 14.85
N PHE A 42 -2.74 -20.71 14.42
CA PHE A 42 -4.17 -21.03 14.39
C PHE A 42 -4.48 -22.24 13.51
N LEU A 43 -3.94 -22.28 12.28
CA LEU A 43 -4.10 -23.39 11.34
C LEU A 43 -3.49 -24.68 11.90
N THR A 44 -2.33 -24.57 12.55
CA THR A 44 -1.67 -25.69 13.22
C THR A 44 -2.54 -26.30 14.31
N LYS A 45 -3.14 -25.46 15.18
CA LYS A 45 -4.04 -25.90 16.26
C LYS A 45 -5.39 -26.42 15.75
N ARG A 46 -5.92 -25.87 14.65
CA ARG A 46 -7.28 -26.18 14.17
C ARG A 46 -7.34 -27.32 13.17
N ILE A 47 -6.39 -27.41 12.25
CA ILE A 47 -6.38 -28.38 11.15
C ILE A 47 -5.26 -29.41 11.34
N GLY A 48 -4.12 -28.97 11.85
CA GLY A 48 -2.99 -29.84 12.17
C GLY A 48 -1.65 -29.25 11.72
N TYR A 49 -0.57 -29.85 12.21
CA TYR A 49 0.79 -29.38 12.01
C TYR A 49 1.19 -29.19 10.54
N SER A 50 0.85 -30.16 9.69
CA SER A 50 1.18 -30.08 8.26
C SER A 50 0.50 -28.89 7.59
N ALA A 51 -0.76 -28.58 7.94
CA ALA A 51 -1.48 -27.46 7.34
C ALA A 51 -0.85 -26.11 7.70
N GLY A 52 -0.46 -25.91 8.96
CA GLY A 52 0.22 -24.69 9.39
C GLY A 52 1.61 -24.51 8.77
N LYS A 53 2.38 -25.60 8.65
CA LYS A 53 3.68 -25.59 7.96
C LYS A 53 3.58 -25.25 6.48
N THR A 54 2.63 -25.85 5.78
CA THR A 54 2.42 -25.59 4.36
C THR A 54 1.91 -24.16 4.13
N ALA A 55 0.99 -23.66 4.96
CA ALA A 55 0.48 -22.30 4.85
C ALA A 55 1.56 -21.24 5.09
N SER A 56 2.38 -21.41 6.13
CA SER A 56 3.50 -20.50 6.41
C SER A 56 4.58 -20.58 5.33
N ALA A 57 4.83 -21.75 4.73
CA ALA A 57 5.75 -21.88 3.60
C ALA A 57 5.25 -21.14 2.35
N PHE A 58 3.97 -21.27 2.00
CA PHE A 58 3.38 -20.50 0.88
C PHE A 58 3.44 -19.00 1.14
N PHE A 59 3.19 -18.57 2.38
CA PHE A 59 3.35 -17.17 2.75
C PHE A 59 4.78 -16.69 2.55
N ILE A 60 5.78 -17.43 3.04
CA ILE A 60 7.20 -17.07 2.88
C ILE A 60 7.53 -16.86 1.39
N ILE A 61 7.15 -17.82 0.54
CA ILE A 61 7.43 -17.73 -0.91
C ILE A 61 6.72 -16.52 -1.52
N SER A 62 5.41 -16.37 -1.27
CA SER A 62 4.60 -15.28 -1.83
C SER A 62 5.11 -13.90 -1.39
N LYS A 63 5.40 -13.74 -0.09
CA LYS A 63 5.85 -12.49 0.50
C LYS A 63 7.26 -12.13 0.03
N LEU A 64 8.17 -13.10 -0.03
CA LEU A 64 9.52 -12.89 -0.54
C LEU A 64 9.52 -12.47 -2.01
N SER A 65 8.74 -13.14 -2.86
CA SER A 65 8.62 -12.77 -4.27
C SER A 65 8.04 -11.36 -4.44
N GLY A 66 6.96 -11.03 -3.71
CA GLY A 66 6.36 -9.70 -3.76
C GLY A 66 7.31 -8.59 -3.29
N ALA A 67 8.05 -8.83 -2.21
CA ALA A 67 9.04 -7.90 -1.70
C ALA A 67 10.22 -7.71 -2.66
N ALA A 68 10.72 -8.79 -3.27
CA ALA A 68 11.81 -8.73 -4.24
C ALA A 68 11.43 -7.90 -5.48
N VAL A 69 10.21 -8.07 -6.02
CA VAL A 69 9.73 -7.27 -7.15
C VAL A 69 9.61 -5.80 -6.79
N ARG A 70 9.06 -5.46 -5.61
CA ARG A 70 8.95 -4.06 -5.15
C ARG A 70 10.32 -3.43 -4.94
N PHE A 71 11.24 -4.16 -4.32
CA PHE A 71 12.61 -3.72 -4.12
C PHE A 71 13.34 -3.51 -5.46
N TYR A 72 13.14 -4.40 -6.43
CA TYR A 72 13.68 -4.24 -7.78
C TYR A 72 13.20 -2.93 -8.43
N VAL A 73 11.90 -2.62 -8.34
CA VAL A 73 11.34 -1.36 -8.86
C VAL A 73 12.01 -0.15 -8.22
N VAL A 74 12.21 -0.17 -6.90
CA VAL A 74 12.92 0.91 -6.18
C VAL A 74 14.34 1.09 -6.65
N VAL A 75 15.10 0.00 -6.73
CA VAL A 75 16.49 0.01 -7.17
C VAL A 75 16.57 0.59 -8.58
N MET A 76 15.70 0.18 -9.49
CA MET A 76 15.67 0.72 -10.85
C MET A 76 15.38 2.22 -10.90
N ILE A 77 14.50 2.71 -10.03
CA ILE A 77 14.11 4.11 -10.01
C ILE A 77 15.20 4.98 -9.39
N LEU A 78 15.80 4.54 -8.28
CA LEU A 78 16.97 5.18 -7.70
C LEU A 78 18.17 5.18 -8.66
N ASP A 79 18.37 4.07 -9.37
CA ASP A 79 19.40 4.00 -10.40
C ASP A 79 19.17 5.06 -11.48
N LYS A 80 18.02 5.03 -12.16
CA LYS A 80 17.73 5.97 -13.25
C LYS A 80 17.76 7.44 -12.84
N LEU A 81 17.30 7.77 -11.64
CA LEU A 81 17.05 9.15 -11.24
C LEU A 81 18.16 9.76 -10.39
N VAL A 82 18.88 8.93 -9.63
CA VAL A 82 19.88 9.40 -8.69
C VAL A 82 21.27 8.95 -9.10
N LEU A 83 21.48 7.67 -9.43
CA LEU A 83 22.82 7.07 -9.47
C LEU A 83 23.43 6.96 -10.87
N ALA A 84 22.61 6.80 -11.90
CA ALA A 84 23.02 6.76 -13.29
C ALA A 84 23.77 8.05 -13.72
N PRO A 85 23.37 9.27 -13.29
CA PRO A 85 24.15 10.49 -13.53
C PRO A 85 25.56 10.46 -12.92
N TYR A 86 25.81 9.65 -11.89
CA TYR A 86 27.12 9.49 -11.24
C TYR A 86 27.87 8.23 -11.72
N GLY A 87 27.33 7.48 -12.69
CA GLY A 87 27.98 6.29 -13.25
C GLY A 87 28.09 5.11 -12.28
N ILE A 88 27.30 5.08 -11.20
CA ILE A 88 27.33 3.99 -10.21
C ILE A 88 26.52 2.81 -10.77
N PRO A 89 27.10 1.59 -10.87
CA PRO A 89 26.37 0.42 -11.34
C PRO A 89 25.20 0.02 -10.43
N VAL A 90 24.07 -0.37 -11.03
CA VAL A 90 22.86 -0.85 -10.35
C VAL A 90 23.15 -1.88 -9.26
N TYR A 91 24.03 -2.85 -9.53
CA TYR A 91 24.32 -3.93 -8.58
C TYR A 91 24.96 -3.40 -7.28
N ILE A 92 25.82 -2.37 -7.35
CA ILE A 92 26.41 -1.74 -6.16
C ILE A 92 25.32 -1.06 -5.34
N SER A 93 24.42 -0.32 -6.00
CA SER A 93 23.33 0.37 -5.32
C SER A 93 22.40 -0.61 -4.60
N SER A 94 22.04 -1.72 -5.25
CA SER A 94 21.20 -2.76 -4.65
C SER A 94 21.86 -3.39 -3.42
N LEU A 95 23.17 -3.63 -3.47
CA LEU A 95 23.94 -4.21 -2.38
C LEU A 95 24.01 -3.26 -1.19
N VAL A 96 24.30 -1.97 -1.43
CA VAL A 96 24.34 -0.93 -0.38
C VAL A 96 22.98 -0.80 0.30
N LEU A 97 21.89 -0.70 -0.49
CA LEU A 97 20.54 -0.58 0.05
C LEU A 97 20.15 -1.81 0.88
N THR A 98 20.46 -3.01 0.38
CA THR A 98 20.18 -4.26 1.11
C THR A 98 20.95 -4.33 2.43
N ILE A 99 22.22 -3.93 2.43
CA ILE A 99 23.05 -3.89 3.65
C ILE A 99 22.50 -2.87 4.64
N MET A 100 22.14 -1.67 4.19
CA MET A 100 21.53 -0.65 5.04
C MET A 100 20.22 -1.15 5.67
N MET A 101 19.31 -1.71 4.85
CA MET A 101 18.06 -2.33 5.29
C MET A 101 18.30 -3.38 6.36
N TRP A 102 19.24 -4.29 6.12
CA TRP A 102 19.58 -5.35 7.07
C TRP A 102 20.12 -4.79 8.40
N PHE A 103 21.00 -3.79 8.37
CA PHE A 103 21.62 -3.24 9.57
C PHE A 103 20.61 -2.61 10.54
N TYR A 104 19.71 -1.74 10.06
CA TYR A 104 18.73 -1.11 10.95
C TYR A 104 17.61 -2.06 11.34
N THR A 105 17.20 -2.98 10.46
CA THR A 105 16.21 -4.02 10.78
C THR A 105 16.72 -4.92 11.91
N ARG A 106 17.98 -5.37 11.81
CA ARG A 106 18.62 -6.22 12.82
C ARG A 106 18.74 -5.52 14.18
N LYS A 107 19.06 -4.21 14.19
CA LYS A 107 19.32 -3.48 15.44
C LYS A 107 18.05 -2.93 16.09
N GLY A 108 17.03 -2.61 15.30
CA GLY A 108 15.82 -1.92 15.74
C GLY A 108 14.58 -2.79 15.96
N GLY A 109 14.52 -3.97 15.32
CA GLY A 109 13.35 -4.86 15.42
C GLY A 109 12.06 -4.22 14.91
N ILE A 110 10.91 -4.84 15.24
CA ILE A 110 9.60 -4.40 14.73
C ILE A 110 9.21 -3.00 15.22
N GLY A 111 9.65 -2.60 16.41
CA GLY A 111 9.38 -1.27 16.98
C GLY A 111 9.98 -0.14 16.15
N THR A 112 11.25 -0.26 15.74
CA THR A 112 11.87 0.72 14.84
C THR A 112 11.19 0.76 13.47
N ILE A 113 10.81 -0.40 12.94
CA ILE A 113 10.12 -0.50 11.64
C ILE A 113 8.80 0.26 11.64
N ILE A 114 8.03 0.18 12.74
CA ILE A 114 6.77 0.93 12.87
C ILE A 114 7.03 2.44 12.82
N HIS A 115 8.09 2.94 13.47
CA HIS A 115 8.42 4.37 13.42
C HIS A 115 8.87 4.82 12.02
N THR A 116 9.67 4.01 11.32
CA THR A 116 10.10 4.32 9.94
C THR A 116 8.92 4.27 8.97
N ASP A 117 8.01 3.31 9.12
CA ASP A 117 6.78 3.21 8.32
C ASP A 117 5.92 4.47 8.44
N VAL A 118 5.76 5.01 9.66
CA VAL A 118 5.00 6.25 9.89
C VAL A 118 5.65 7.43 9.17
N LEU A 119 6.97 7.59 9.28
CA LEU A 119 7.69 8.67 8.61
C LEU A 119 7.58 8.55 7.08
N GLN A 120 7.76 7.35 6.54
CA GLN A 120 7.67 7.07 5.11
C GLN A 120 6.25 7.31 4.58
N THR A 121 5.23 6.91 5.33
CA THR A 121 3.82 7.15 4.98
C THR A 121 3.50 8.65 4.95
N ILE A 122 3.93 9.40 5.97
CA ILE A 122 3.76 10.87 6.01
C ILE A 122 4.49 11.53 4.83
N CYS A 123 5.72 11.10 4.54
CA CYS A 123 6.50 11.58 3.41
C CYS A 123 5.77 11.31 2.08
N MET A 124 5.30 10.08 1.87
CA MET A 124 4.56 9.69 0.68
C MET A 124 3.29 10.53 0.49
N LEU A 125 2.45 10.66 1.54
CA LEU A 125 1.22 11.44 1.49
C LEU A 125 1.50 12.93 1.22
N SER A 126 2.55 13.48 1.83
CA SER A 126 2.96 14.86 1.61
C SER A 126 3.42 15.08 0.17
N CYS A 127 4.17 14.13 -0.41
CA CYS A 127 4.57 14.18 -1.82
C CYS A 127 3.36 14.16 -2.75
N ILE A 128 2.37 13.30 -2.50
CA ILE A 128 1.14 13.22 -3.31
C ILE A 128 0.37 14.55 -3.26
N VAL A 129 0.19 15.12 -2.07
CA VAL A 129 -0.49 16.41 -1.90
C VAL A 129 0.28 17.53 -2.60
N ALA A 130 1.60 17.55 -2.47
CA ALA A 130 2.46 18.55 -3.14
C ALA A 130 2.41 18.43 -4.67
N ILE A 131 2.40 17.20 -5.22
CA ILE A 131 2.21 16.97 -6.66
C ILE A 131 0.85 17.52 -7.10
N GLY A 132 -0.21 17.25 -6.35
CA GLY A 132 -1.54 17.79 -6.65
C GLY A 132 -1.56 19.31 -6.68
N TYR A 133 -0.98 19.95 -5.66
CA TYR A 133 -0.85 21.41 -5.58
C TYR A 133 -0.05 22.00 -6.76
N LEU A 134 1.08 21.40 -7.11
CA LEU A 134 1.90 21.86 -8.23
C LEU A 134 1.19 21.67 -9.58
N THR A 135 0.36 20.63 -9.71
CA THR A 135 -0.46 20.39 -10.90
C THR A 135 -1.54 21.46 -11.05
N LEU A 136 -2.23 21.80 -9.96
CA LEU A 136 -3.22 22.89 -9.95
C LEU A 136 -2.59 24.23 -10.29
N ARG A 137 -1.40 24.51 -9.74
CA ARG A 137 -0.64 25.73 -10.05
C ARG A 137 -0.22 25.78 -11.52
N ALA A 138 0.14 24.65 -12.12
CA ALA A 138 0.48 24.59 -13.55
C ALA A 138 -0.75 24.79 -14.47
N LEU A 139 -1.95 24.52 -13.95
CA LEU A 139 -3.22 24.79 -14.62
C LEU A 139 -3.77 26.21 -14.36
N ASP A 140 -3.16 26.96 -13.46
CA ASP A 140 -3.69 28.23 -12.93
C ASP A 140 -5.11 28.09 -12.37
N MET A 141 -5.39 26.94 -11.74
CA MET A 141 -6.72 26.58 -11.25
C MET A 141 -6.78 26.50 -9.73
N SER A 142 -7.93 26.87 -9.17
CA SER A 142 -8.24 26.58 -7.77
C SER A 142 -8.69 25.13 -7.55
N VAL A 143 -8.67 24.67 -6.29
CA VAL A 143 -9.22 23.35 -5.92
C VAL A 143 -10.72 23.26 -6.27
N MET A 144 -11.49 24.33 -6.07
CA MET A 144 -12.92 24.32 -6.35
C MET A 144 -13.21 24.27 -7.86
N GLU A 145 -12.45 25.02 -8.65
CA GLU A 145 -12.57 25.05 -10.09
C GLU A 145 -12.21 23.70 -10.72
N SER A 146 -11.11 23.10 -10.26
CA SER A 146 -10.70 21.76 -10.71
C SER A 146 -11.73 20.68 -10.35
N LEU A 147 -12.35 20.74 -9.18
CA LEU A 147 -13.45 19.84 -8.83
C LEU A 147 -14.65 19.98 -9.78
N ASN A 148 -14.98 21.21 -10.20
CA ASN A 148 -16.06 21.44 -11.16
C ASN A 148 -15.72 20.84 -12.53
N ILE A 149 -14.50 21.05 -13.04
CA ILE A 149 -14.06 20.43 -14.32
C ILE A 149 -14.08 18.90 -14.23
N VAL A 150 -13.54 18.33 -13.15
CA VAL A 150 -13.53 16.87 -12.95
C VAL A 150 -14.96 16.31 -12.89
N ARG A 151 -15.90 17.07 -12.31
CA ARG A 151 -17.32 16.73 -12.30
C ARG A 151 -17.96 16.81 -13.69
N GLU A 152 -17.67 17.84 -14.46
CA GLU A 152 -18.16 17.99 -15.84
C GLU A 152 -17.65 16.90 -16.77
N GLN A 153 -16.44 16.38 -16.51
CA GLN A 153 -15.89 15.21 -17.21
C GLN A 153 -16.50 13.87 -16.78
N GLY A 154 -17.47 13.87 -15.85
CA GLY A 154 -18.14 12.65 -15.35
C GLY A 154 -17.27 11.78 -14.44
N LEU A 155 -16.07 12.23 -14.06
CA LEU A 155 -15.13 11.44 -13.27
C LEU A 155 -15.54 11.32 -11.79
N THR A 156 -16.40 12.21 -11.28
CA THR A 156 -16.83 12.23 -9.88
C THR A 156 -17.96 11.25 -9.55
N GLU A 157 -18.46 10.48 -10.52
CA GLU A 157 -19.53 9.50 -10.25
C GLU A 157 -19.00 8.36 -9.38
N CYS A 158 -19.35 8.39 -8.09
CA CYS A 158 -18.89 7.42 -7.11
C CYS A 158 -19.67 6.10 -7.13
N PHE A 159 -20.91 6.07 -7.63
CA PHE A 159 -21.77 4.90 -7.53
C PHE A 159 -22.32 4.50 -8.90
N ASN A 160 -21.94 3.32 -9.38
CA ASN A 160 -22.51 2.75 -10.59
C ASN A 160 -23.48 1.61 -10.24
N MET A 161 -24.77 1.94 -10.23
CA MET A 161 -25.86 0.99 -9.93
C MET A 161 -26.39 0.27 -11.19
N THR A 162 -25.77 0.46 -12.35
CA THR A 162 -26.25 -0.07 -13.64
C THR A 162 -25.19 -0.93 -14.34
N GLY A 163 -25.62 -1.85 -15.21
CA GLY A 163 -24.70 -2.75 -15.93
C GLY A 163 -24.10 -3.83 -15.03
N TRP A 164 -24.92 -4.81 -14.65
CA TRP A 164 -24.50 -5.94 -13.79
C TRP A 164 -23.31 -6.74 -14.36
N ASP A 165 -23.09 -6.67 -15.66
CA ASP A 165 -22.01 -7.31 -16.41
C ASP A 165 -20.70 -6.52 -16.31
N LYS A 166 -20.76 -5.21 -16.09
CA LYS A 166 -19.58 -4.33 -15.96
C LYS A 166 -18.79 -4.62 -14.69
N GLY A 167 -17.49 -4.31 -14.73
CA GLY A 167 -16.57 -4.53 -13.60
C GLY A 167 -16.70 -3.50 -12.48
N ASP A 168 -17.19 -2.30 -12.80
CA ASP A 168 -17.38 -1.17 -11.89
C ASP A 168 -18.78 -1.12 -11.25
N TYR A 169 -19.60 -2.16 -11.47
CA TYR A 169 -20.90 -2.30 -10.85
C TYR A 169 -20.81 -2.33 -9.31
N PHE A 170 -21.67 -1.55 -8.65
CA PHE A 170 -21.64 -1.29 -7.21
C PHE A 170 -21.48 -2.55 -6.37
N TRP A 171 -22.37 -3.54 -6.53
CA TRP A 171 -22.34 -4.72 -5.67
C TRP A 171 -21.09 -5.58 -5.91
N LYS A 172 -20.54 -5.62 -7.13
CA LYS A 172 -19.27 -6.32 -7.39
C LYS A 172 -18.13 -5.61 -6.67
N MET A 173 -17.97 -4.30 -6.89
CA MET A 173 -16.88 -3.53 -6.27
C MET A 173 -16.99 -3.48 -4.75
N PHE A 174 -18.20 -3.24 -4.22
CA PHE A 174 -18.43 -3.17 -2.79
C PHE A 174 -18.17 -4.51 -2.10
N LEU A 175 -18.71 -5.62 -2.65
CA LEU A 175 -18.50 -6.95 -2.07
C LEU A 175 -17.04 -7.40 -2.18
N SER A 176 -16.39 -7.19 -3.34
CA SER A 176 -14.94 -7.39 -3.47
C SER A 176 -14.17 -6.55 -2.45
N GLY A 177 -14.58 -5.30 -2.25
CA GLY A 177 -14.04 -4.42 -1.22
C GLY A 177 -14.14 -5.03 0.18
N ILE A 178 -15.25 -5.67 0.56
CA ILE A 178 -15.35 -6.29 1.89
C ILE A 178 -14.28 -7.38 2.08
N PHE A 179 -14.09 -8.25 1.08
CA PHE A 179 -13.20 -9.40 1.19
C PHE A 179 -11.72 -9.04 1.05
N ILE A 180 -11.37 -7.97 0.33
CA ILE A 180 -9.97 -7.59 0.09
C ILE A 180 -9.20 -7.36 1.40
N PRO A 181 -9.63 -6.51 2.36
CA PRO A 181 -8.94 -6.35 3.64
C PRO A 181 -8.97 -7.63 4.47
N VAL A 182 -10.05 -8.42 4.39
CA VAL A 182 -10.10 -9.70 5.12
C VAL A 182 -8.94 -10.60 4.68
N VAL A 183 -8.66 -10.68 3.38
CA VAL A 183 -7.52 -11.45 2.86
C VAL A 183 -6.19 -10.73 3.13
N MET A 184 -6.08 -9.45 2.77
CA MET A 184 -4.82 -8.70 2.80
C MET A 184 -4.36 -8.26 4.19
N THR A 185 -5.28 -8.14 5.15
CA THR A 185 -5.00 -7.68 6.51
C THR A 185 -5.40 -8.72 7.54
N GLY A 186 -6.56 -9.35 7.37
CA GLY A 186 -7.07 -10.36 8.31
C GLY A 186 -6.30 -11.69 8.26
N LEU A 187 -5.86 -12.09 7.07
CA LEU A 187 -5.26 -13.40 6.80
C LEU A 187 -3.81 -13.31 6.27
N ASP A 188 -3.23 -12.11 6.19
CA ASP A 188 -1.82 -11.88 5.88
C ASP A 188 -1.02 -11.71 7.17
N GLN A 189 0.01 -12.54 7.36
CA GLN A 189 0.77 -12.57 8.61
C GLN A 189 1.46 -11.24 8.91
N ASP A 190 2.00 -10.54 7.92
CA ASP A 190 2.69 -9.25 8.12
C ASP A 190 1.74 -8.18 8.66
N MET A 191 0.57 -8.07 8.03
CA MET A 191 -0.43 -7.05 8.39
C MET A 191 -1.12 -7.39 9.72
N MET A 192 -1.48 -8.66 9.94
CA MET A 192 -2.11 -9.09 11.19
C MET A 192 -1.13 -9.04 12.37
N GLN A 193 0.14 -9.41 12.18
CA GLN A 193 1.13 -9.42 13.26
C GLN A 193 1.28 -8.05 13.92
N LYS A 194 1.31 -6.96 13.14
CA LYS A 194 1.35 -5.59 13.69
C LYS A 194 0.18 -5.34 14.64
N ASN A 195 -1.02 -5.76 14.27
CA ASN A 195 -2.21 -5.65 15.11
C ASN A 195 -2.13 -6.52 16.37
N LEU A 196 -1.55 -7.73 16.29
CA LEU A 196 -1.37 -8.63 17.45
C LEU A 196 -0.33 -8.14 18.45
N THR A 197 0.56 -7.21 18.06
CA THR A 197 1.50 -6.56 18.99
C THR A 197 0.85 -5.52 19.89
N CYS A 198 -0.42 -5.14 19.65
CA CYS A 198 -1.13 -4.21 20.51
C CYS A 198 -1.34 -4.80 21.92
N LYS A 199 -1.22 -3.93 22.93
CA LYS A 199 -1.29 -4.31 24.37
C LYS A 199 -2.61 -4.99 24.76
N SER A 200 -3.70 -4.63 24.08
CA SER A 200 -5.01 -5.19 24.36
C SER A 200 -5.84 -5.35 23.08
N LEU A 201 -6.81 -6.27 23.11
CA LEU A 201 -7.79 -6.43 22.03
C LEU A 201 -8.57 -5.12 21.76
N LYS A 202 -8.81 -4.31 22.80
CA LYS A 202 -9.48 -3.01 22.65
C LYS A 202 -8.62 -2.05 21.84
N ASP A 203 -7.31 -2.02 22.10
CA ASP A 203 -6.37 -1.18 21.36
C ASP A 203 -6.23 -1.66 19.91
N ALA A 204 -6.13 -2.97 19.68
CA ALA A 204 -6.07 -3.55 18.34
C ALA A 204 -7.34 -3.26 17.52
N LYS A 205 -8.53 -3.34 18.15
CA LYS A 205 -9.80 -2.94 17.50
C LYS A 205 -9.81 -1.46 17.15
N LYS A 206 -9.35 -0.61 18.06
CA LYS A 206 -9.25 0.84 17.82
C LYS A 206 -8.29 1.13 16.67
N ASP A 207 -7.15 0.45 16.63
CA ASP A 207 -6.17 0.57 15.55
C ASP A 207 -6.79 0.18 14.21
N MET A 208 -7.38 -1.01 14.10
CA MET A 208 -8.01 -1.50 12.88
C MET A 208 -9.11 -0.58 12.35
N ILE A 209 -9.95 -0.05 13.23
CA ILE A 209 -11.06 0.84 12.86
C ILE A 209 -10.56 2.23 12.48
N SER A 210 -9.56 2.77 13.20
CA SER A 210 -8.94 4.05 12.86
C SER A 210 -8.21 3.97 11.52
N TYR A 211 -7.45 2.89 11.31
CA TYR A 211 -6.78 2.57 10.05
C TYR A 211 -7.78 2.50 8.89
N GLY A 212 -8.88 1.76 9.06
CA GLY A 212 -9.95 1.68 8.05
C GLY A 212 -10.54 3.04 7.73
N MET A 213 -10.87 3.86 8.72
CA MET A 213 -11.40 5.22 8.49
C MET A 213 -10.43 6.11 7.72
N CYS A 214 -9.11 5.99 7.95
CA CYS A 214 -8.09 6.75 7.23
C CYS A 214 -8.01 6.40 5.72
N PHE A 215 -8.49 5.24 5.27
CA PHE A 215 -8.45 4.87 3.85
C PHE A 215 -9.30 5.79 2.97
N VAL A 216 -10.45 6.25 3.48
CA VAL A 216 -11.38 7.08 2.70
C VAL A 216 -10.74 8.40 2.26
N PRO A 217 -10.25 9.27 3.16
CA PRO A 217 -9.64 10.53 2.74
C PRO A 217 -8.37 10.32 1.92
N VAL A 218 -7.55 9.30 2.23
CA VAL A 218 -6.33 9.02 1.45
C VAL A 218 -6.65 8.61 0.02
N ASN A 219 -7.63 7.73 -0.19
CA ASN A 219 -8.04 7.33 -1.54
C ASN A 219 -8.71 8.48 -2.29
N LEU A 220 -9.48 9.34 -1.61
CA LEU A 220 -10.04 10.54 -2.24
C LEU A 220 -8.94 11.50 -2.72
N ILE A 221 -7.88 11.70 -1.92
CA ILE A 221 -6.72 12.51 -2.35
C ILE A 221 -6.06 11.90 -3.58
N LEU A 222 -5.80 10.58 -3.58
CA LEU A 222 -5.21 9.88 -4.72
C LEU A 222 -6.06 9.96 -5.99
N LEU A 223 -7.38 9.77 -5.86
CA LEU A 223 -8.34 9.87 -6.96
C LEU A 223 -8.39 11.30 -7.51
N PHE A 224 -8.42 12.30 -6.62
CA PHE A 224 -8.42 13.71 -7.01
C PHE A 224 -7.13 14.09 -7.74
N VAL A 225 -5.96 13.73 -7.20
CA VAL A 225 -4.66 13.96 -7.86
C VAL A 225 -4.62 13.26 -9.23
N GLY A 226 -5.11 12.02 -9.31
CA GLY A 226 -5.20 11.31 -10.59
C GLY A 226 -6.11 12.02 -11.60
N ALA A 227 -7.24 12.58 -11.16
CA ALA A 227 -8.17 13.29 -12.03
C ALA A 227 -7.59 14.61 -12.57
N ILE A 228 -6.97 15.42 -11.72
CA ILE A 228 -6.35 16.68 -12.16
C ILE A 228 -5.14 16.44 -13.08
N LEU A 229 -4.45 15.30 -12.96
CA LEU A 229 -3.41 14.90 -13.92
C LEU A 229 -3.99 14.57 -15.30
N LEU A 230 -5.20 13.99 -15.36
CA LEU A 230 -5.91 13.79 -16.63
C LEU A 230 -6.35 15.13 -17.24
N VAL A 231 -6.85 16.05 -16.42
CA VAL A 231 -7.18 17.42 -16.84
C VAL A 231 -5.92 18.12 -17.39
N TYR A 232 -4.79 18.02 -16.70
CA TYR A 232 -3.50 18.56 -17.14
C TYR A 232 -3.04 17.98 -18.48
N ALA A 233 -3.10 16.65 -18.63
CA ALA A 233 -2.75 16.02 -19.88
C ALA A 233 -3.65 16.47 -21.04
N GLY A 234 -4.96 16.59 -20.79
CA GLY A 234 -5.94 17.07 -21.76
C GLY A 234 -5.71 18.51 -22.17
N SER A 235 -5.45 19.42 -21.22
CA SER A 235 -5.23 20.85 -21.50
C SER A 235 -3.96 21.10 -22.32
N GLN A 236 -2.96 20.22 -22.20
CA GLN A 236 -1.69 20.30 -22.92
C GLN A 236 -1.68 19.45 -24.21
N GLY A 237 -2.78 18.76 -24.55
CA GLY A 237 -2.83 17.88 -25.72
C GLY A 237 -1.87 16.69 -25.65
N ILE A 238 -1.51 16.23 -24.45
CA ILE A 238 -0.54 15.16 -24.23
C ILE A 238 -1.18 13.80 -24.52
N THR A 239 -0.53 13.01 -25.36
CA THR A 239 -0.93 11.61 -25.57
C THR A 239 -0.50 10.76 -24.38
N LEU A 240 -1.49 10.22 -23.66
CA LEU A 240 -1.27 9.43 -22.46
C LEU A 240 -0.91 7.96 -22.79
N PRO A 241 -0.10 7.29 -21.96
CA PRO A 241 0.20 5.88 -22.11
C PRO A 241 -1.05 5.01 -21.96
N ALA A 242 -1.02 3.82 -22.58
CA ALA A 242 -2.17 2.90 -22.59
C ALA A 242 -2.51 2.36 -21.18
N LYS A 243 -1.56 2.27 -20.26
CA LYS A 243 -1.80 1.81 -18.88
C LYS A 243 -1.96 3.00 -17.94
N GLY A 244 -3.03 2.97 -17.12
CA GLY A 244 -3.32 4.03 -16.16
C GLY A 244 -2.19 4.28 -15.15
N ASP A 245 -1.54 3.22 -14.68
CA ASP A 245 -0.48 3.33 -13.66
C ASP A 245 0.82 3.95 -14.18
N GLU A 246 0.98 4.03 -15.51
CA GLU A 246 2.13 4.66 -16.17
C GLU A 246 1.93 6.18 -16.35
N ILE A 247 0.72 6.70 -16.19
CA ILE A 247 0.38 8.10 -16.47
C ILE A 247 1.17 9.07 -15.59
N LEU A 248 1.10 8.91 -14.26
CA LEU A 248 1.82 9.80 -13.34
C LEU A 248 3.35 9.74 -13.56
N PRO A 249 4.01 8.56 -13.62
CA PRO A 249 5.42 8.48 -13.96
C PRO A 249 5.76 9.17 -15.29
N TYR A 250 4.94 8.98 -16.32
CA TYR A 250 5.15 9.56 -17.65
C TYR A 250 5.05 11.09 -17.64
N LEU A 251 4.01 11.65 -17.00
CA LEU A 251 3.82 13.09 -16.87
C LEU A 251 4.93 13.71 -16.03
N ALA A 252 5.26 13.09 -14.88
CA ALA A 252 6.30 13.58 -13.99
C ALA A 252 7.68 13.62 -14.67
N ALA A 253 8.00 12.64 -15.50
CA ALA A 253 9.30 12.54 -16.16
C ALA A 253 9.44 13.45 -17.40
N ASN A 254 8.35 13.66 -18.17
CA ASN A 254 8.44 14.28 -19.49
C ASN A 254 7.76 15.65 -19.61
N HIS A 255 6.74 15.91 -18.79
CA HIS A 255 5.81 17.03 -19.03
C HIS A 255 5.60 17.94 -17.82
N MET A 256 6.22 17.64 -16.69
CA MET A 256 6.09 18.43 -15.46
C MET A 256 7.46 18.91 -14.97
N SER A 257 7.46 19.76 -13.95
CA SER A 257 8.69 20.33 -13.40
C SER A 257 9.59 19.25 -12.76
N LYS A 258 10.91 19.51 -12.73
CA LYS A 258 11.88 18.65 -12.02
C LYS A 258 11.51 18.42 -10.55
N MET A 259 10.83 19.37 -9.93
CA MET A 259 10.32 19.25 -8.56
C MET A 259 9.25 18.16 -8.44
N VAL A 260 8.31 18.08 -9.40
CA VAL A 260 7.29 17.02 -9.41
C VAL A 260 7.92 15.64 -9.59
N MET A 261 8.89 15.51 -10.50
CA MET A 261 9.66 14.28 -10.67
C MET A 261 10.37 13.85 -9.37
N ALA A 262 11.02 14.80 -8.68
CA ALA A 262 11.68 14.54 -7.41
C ALA A 262 10.70 14.09 -6.33
N LEU A 263 9.56 14.78 -6.18
CA LEU A 263 8.51 14.42 -5.22
C LEU A 263 7.89 13.05 -5.52
N PHE A 264 7.62 12.75 -6.79
CA PHE A 264 7.10 11.44 -7.20
C PHE A 264 8.08 10.32 -6.81
N THR A 265 9.35 10.54 -7.09
CA THR A 265 10.44 9.60 -6.77
C THR A 265 10.55 9.38 -5.27
N LEU A 266 10.57 10.46 -4.49
CA LEU A 266 10.64 10.40 -3.03
C LEU A 266 9.45 9.67 -2.44
N GLY A 267 8.23 9.95 -2.91
CA GLY A 267 7.02 9.27 -2.46
C GLY A 267 7.03 7.78 -2.80
N LEU A 268 7.43 7.42 -4.02
CA LEU A 268 7.50 6.04 -4.47
C LEU A 268 8.57 5.22 -3.73
N VAL A 269 9.75 5.80 -3.54
CA VAL A 269 10.83 5.19 -2.74
C VAL A 269 10.36 5.01 -1.30
N SER A 270 9.73 6.02 -0.69
CA SER A 270 9.20 5.91 0.68
C SER A 270 8.18 4.78 0.82
N ALA A 271 7.23 4.67 -0.12
CA ALA A 271 6.20 3.64 -0.11
C ALA A 271 6.78 2.22 -0.21
N ALA A 272 7.76 2.04 -1.10
CA ALA A 272 8.31 0.73 -1.36
C ALA A 272 9.36 0.28 -0.34
N PHE A 273 10.10 1.20 0.28
CA PHE A 273 10.95 0.89 1.44
C PHE A 273 10.12 0.41 2.64
N SER A 274 9.03 1.10 2.98
CA SER A 274 8.10 0.67 4.05
C SER A 274 7.60 -0.77 3.84
N SER A 275 7.28 -1.11 2.58
CA SER A 275 6.87 -2.46 2.23
C SER A 275 8.00 -3.49 2.33
N ALA A 276 9.24 -3.13 1.99
CA ALA A 276 10.37 -4.05 2.02
C ALA A 276 10.78 -4.37 3.47
N ASP A 277 10.78 -3.35 4.34
CA ASP A 277 11.09 -3.49 5.77
C ASP A 277 10.09 -4.43 6.47
N SER A 278 8.81 -4.22 6.22
CA SER A 278 7.72 -5.07 6.73
C SER A 278 7.85 -6.52 6.26
N ALA A 279 8.25 -6.74 5.00
CA ALA A 279 8.49 -8.07 4.48
C ALA A 279 9.66 -8.77 5.17
N LEU A 280 10.78 -8.08 5.41
CA LEU A 280 11.93 -8.67 6.12
C LEU A 280 11.55 -9.09 7.56
N ALA A 281 10.79 -8.27 8.28
CA ALA A 281 10.35 -8.58 9.64
C ALA A 281 9.37 -9.77 9.69
N SER A 282 8.37 -9.78 8.81
CA SER A 282 7.38 -10.86 8.74
C SER A 282 7.99 -12.19 8.28
N LEU A 283 8.92 -12.16 7.31
CA LEU A 283 9.68 -13.34 6.89
C LEU A 283 10.53 -13.90 8.04
N THR A 284 11.24 -13.04 8.77
CA THR A 284 12.07 -13.46 9.91
C THR A 284 11.21 -14.12 10.99
N THR A 285 10.07 -13.50 11.34
CA THR A 285 9.12 -14.06 12.31
C THR A 285 8.62 -15.43 11.86
N THR A 286 8.17 -15.54 10.61
CA THR A 286 7.59 -16.78 10.08
C THR A 286 8.63 -17.90 10.03
N ILE A 287 9.89 -17.59 9.69
CA ILE A 287 10.97 -18.59 9.70
C ILE A 287 11.27 -19.04 11.14
N VAL A 288 11.45 -18.11 12.07
CA VAL A 288 11.86 -18.42 13.46
C VAL A 288 10.75 -19.13 14.23
N ILE A 289 9.53 -18.62 14.18
CA ILE A 289 8.39 -19.16 14.94
C ILE A 289 7.78 -20.35 14.21
N ASP A 290 7.38 -20.18 12.95
CA ASP A 290 6.55 -21.19 12.28
C ASP A 290 7.40 -22.29 11.62
N GLN A 291 8.60 -21.97 11.11
CA GLN A 291 9.48 -22.98 10.50
C GLN A 291 10.45 -23.64 11.48
N LEU A 292 11.02 -22.89 12.41
CA LEU A 292 12.01 -23.42 13.36
C LEU A 292 11.45 -23.71 14.76
N GLY A 293 10.22 -23.28 15.07
CA GLY A 293 9.57 -23.56 16.36
C GLY A 293 10.18 -22.84 17.56
N LYS A 294 10.95 -21.76 17.34
CA LYS A 294 11.64 -21.01 18.41
C LYS A 294 10.76 -19.87 18.93
N THR A 295 9.81 -20.19 19.81
CA THR A 295 8.83 -19.23 20.34
C THR A 295 9.38 -18.25 21.37
N ASN A 296 10.57 -18.50 21.95
CA ASN A 296 11.13 -17.68 23.03
C ASN A 296 11.99 -16.50 22.54
N ASP A 297 12.29 -16.40 21.25
CA ASP A 297 13.24 -15.43 20.69
C ASP A 297 12.59 -14.14 20.12
N VAL A 298 11.25 -13.98 20.24
CA VAL A 298 10.49 -12.96 19.47
C VAL A 298 9.62 -12.04 20.35
N LYS A 299 9.94 -11.86 21.64
CA LYS A 299 9.31 -10.83 22.48
C LYS A 299 10.15 -9.57 22.54
#